data_AF-A0A968UY89-F1
#
_entry.id   AF-A0A968UY89-F1
#
_cell.length_a   1.000
_cell.length_b   1.000
_cell.length_c   1.000
_cell.angle_alpha   90.00
_cell.angle_beta   90.00
_cell.angle_gamma   90.00
#
_symmetry.space_group_name_H-M   'P 1'
#
loop_
_entity.id
_entity.type
_entity.pdbx_description
1 polymer ?
#
loop_
_entity_poly.entity_id
_entity_poly.type
_entity_poly.pdbx_seq_one_letter_code
_entity_poly.pdbx_strand_id
1 'polypeptide(L)'
;MLLYFLCIFPIAPKQQGACVWYPAGVEIFNDRFEQIIVEVVALISRFSGEESGKRYEHLIQKMGNLEPTETHCEVFFIGLKPPARGKGIGKSLLQPVLDDADTKKVGCYLVSSNPRNNTN
;
A
#
# COMPACT_ATOMS: atom_id res chain seq x y z
N MET A 1 3.10 -12.33 -14.60
CA MET A 1 2.00 -11.65 -15.32
C MET A 1 0.65 -12.12 -14.77
N LEU A 2 0.39 -11.90 -13.47
CA LEU A 2 -0.84 -12.32 -12.77
C LEU A 2 -1.29 -11.32 -11.68
N LEU A 3 -0.43 -10.34 -11.34
CA LEU A 3 -0.73 -9.32 -10.31
C LEU A 3 -1.80 -8.30 -10.75
N TYR A 4 -2.01 -8.10 -12.05
CA TYR A 4 -2.91 -7.05 -12.54
C TYR A 4 -4.41 -7.33 -12.39
N PHE A 5 -4.81 -8.57 -12.10
CA PHE A 5 -6.24 -8.92 -12.00
C PHE A 5 -6.82 -8.80 -10.59
N LEU A 6 -5.98 -8.64 -9.56
CA LEU A 6 -6.43 -8.64 -8.17
C LEU A 6 -6.43 -7.26 -7.52
N CYS A 7 -5.61 -6.31 -7.99
CA CYS A 7 -5.64 -4.92 -7.52
C CYS A 7 -6.41 -3.99 -8.47
N ILE A 8 -7.04 -2.97 -7.90
CA ILE A 8 -7.85 -1.98 -8.60
C ILE A 8 -7.11 -0.64 -8.62
N PHE A 9 -7.17 0.04 -9.77
CA PHE A 9 -6.37 1.23 -10.06
C PHE A 9 -7.23 2.43 -10.51
N PRO A 10 -7.95 3.12 -9.62
CA PRO A 10 -8.55 4.40 -9.99
C PRO A 10 -7.45 5.42 -10.34
N ILE A 11 -7.61 6.07 -11.50
CA ILE A 11 -6.72 7.12 -11.99
C ILE A 11 -7.50 8.42 -12.10
N ALA A 12 -6.95 9.49 -11.53
CA ALA A 12 -7.58 10.80 -11.58
C ALA A 12 -7.49 11.40 -13.00
N PRO A 13 -8.43 12.29 -13.39
CA PRO A 13 -8.38 12.97 -14.68
C PRO A 13 -7.02 13.62 -14.96
N LYS A 14 -6.61 13.63 -16.24
CA LYS A 14 -5.30 14.15 -16.68
C LYS A 14 -4.10 13.48 -15.98
N GLN A 15 -4.29 12.24 -15.50
CA GLN A 15 -3.28 11.46 -14.78
C GLN A 15 -2.65 12.27 -13.65
N GLN A 16 -3.49 12.95 -12.87
CA GLN A 16 -3.04 13.82 -11.79
C GLN A 16 -2.76 13.05 -10.48
N GLY A 17 -3.16 11.80 -10.42
CA GLY A 17 -2.92 10.89 -9.31
C GLY A 17 -3.51 9.52 -9.55
N ALA A 18 -3.18 8.59 -8.68
CA ALA A 18 -3.67 7.22 -8.70
C ALA A 18 -3.77 6.66 -7.27
N CYS A 19 -4.62 5.67 -7.10
CA CYS A 19 -4.65 4.79 -5.94
C CYS A 19 -4.53 3.34 -6.43
N VAL A 20 -3.78 2.53 -5.70
CA VAL A 20 -3.60 1.09 -5.92
C VAL A 20 -4.06 0.41 -4.65
N TRP A 21 -5.05 -0.46 -4.77
CA TRP A 21 -5.60 -1.15 -3.63
C TRP A 21 -6.05 -2.57 -3.97
N TYR A 22 -6.20 -3.39 -2.95
CA TYR A 22 -6.64 -4.78 -3.04
C TYR A 22 -7.97 -4.96 -2.30
N PRO A 23 -8.94 -5.65 -2.91
CA PRO A 23 -10.18 -6.02 -2.23
C PRO A 23 -9.93 -6.95 -1.05
N ALA A 24 -10.84 -6.92 -0.08
CA ALA A 24 -10.88 -7.88 1.00
C ALA A 24 -10.89 -9.34 0.49
N GLY A 25 -10.10 -10.18 1.16
CA GLY A 25 -9.92 -11.59 0.82
C GLY A 25 -8.79 -11.86 -0.19
N VAL A 26 -8.15 -10.81 -0.74
CA VAL A 26 -6.91 -10.98 -1.50
C VAL A 26 -5.74 -11.08 -0.53
N GLU A 27 -5.06 -12.23 -0.53
CA GLU A 27 -3.86 -12.45 0.27
C GLU A 27 -2.63 -11.85 -0.42
N ILE A 28 -2.14 -10.73 0.09
CA ILE A 28 -1.00 -9.97 -0.46
C ILE A 28 0.32 -10.46 0.15
N PHE A 29 0.32 -10.71 1.47
CA PHE A 29 1.49 -11.10 2.26
C PHE A 29 1.64 -12.63 2.30
N ASN A 30 1.82 -13.24 1.14
CA ASN A 30 2.03 -14.68 0.97
C ASN A 30 3.52 -15.01 0.74
N ASP A 31 3.86 -16.30 0.58
CA ASP A 31 5.23 -16.78 0.33
C ASP A 31 5.95 -16.05 -0.81
N ARG A 32 5.21 -15.61 -1.83
CA ARG A 32 5.78 -14.85 -2.94
C ARG A 32 6.19 -13.44 -2.52
N PHE A 33 5.38 -12.79 -1.67
CA PHE A 33 5.75 -11.50 -1.09
C PHE A 33 7.01 -11.64 -0.23
N GLU A 34 7.11 -12.70 0.57
CA GLU A 34 8.31 -12.98 1.37
C GLU A 34 9.56 -13.16 0.50
N GLN A 35 9.45 -13.90 -0.62
CA GLN A 35 10.55 -14.04 -1.58
C GLN A 35 10.98 -12.69 -2.17
N ILE A 36 10.04 -11.81 -2.51
CA ILE A 36 10.35 -10.46 -2.99
C ILE A 36 11.09 -9.67 -1.91
N ILE A 37 10.68 -9.75 -0.65
CA ILE A 37 11.39 -9.07 0.45
C ILE A 37 12.83 -9.58 0.58
N VAL A 38 13.07 -10.89 0.49
CA VAL A 38 14.43 -11.47 0.50
C VAL A 38 15.27 -10.91 -0.65
N GLU A 39 14.72 -10.83 -1.87
CA GLU A 39 15.41 -10.25 -3.02
C GLU A 39 15.72 -8.76 -2.80
N VAL A 40 14.79 -7.99 -2.23
CA VAL A 40 14.99 -6.57 -1.93
C VAL A 40 16.05 -6.37 -0.86
N VAL A 41 16.05 -7.17 0.21
CA VAL A 41 17.11 -7.14 1.24
C VAL A 41 18.47 -7.40 0.61
N ALA A 42 18.59 -8.44 -0.23
CA ALA A 42 19.84 -8.76 -0.92
C ALA A 42 20.32 -7.63 -1.84
N LEU A 43 19.40 -6.97 -2.55
CA LEU A 43 19.72 -5.80 -3.39
C LEU A 43 20.22 -4.63 -2.53
N ILE A 44 19.55 -4.32 -1.42
CA ILE A 44 19.97 -3.24 -0.51
C ILE A 44 21.34 -3.55 0.10
N SER A 45 21.57 -4.78 0.57
CA SER A 45 22.89 -5.20 1.08
C SER A 45 23.98 -5.02 0.02
N ARG A 46 23.72 -5.44 -1.23
CA ARG A 46 24.68 -5.35 -2.32
C ARG A 46 25.04 -3.91 -2.69
N PHE A 47 24.05 -3.02 -2.79
CA PHE A 47 24.25 -1.66 -3.31
C PHE A 47 24.45 -0.60 -2.22
N SER A 48 24.07 -0.88 -0.98
CA SER A 48 24.09 0.08 0.12
C SER A 48 24.74 -0.46 1.40
N GLY A 49 25.36 -1.64 1.33
CA GLY A 49 26.08 -2.29 2.42
C GLY A 49 25.18 -3.15 3.32
N GLU A 50 25.79 -4.16 3.93
CA GLU A 50 25.11 -5.21 4.71
C GLU A 50 24.24 -4.66 5.85
N GLU A 51 24.74 -3.65 6.57
CA GLU A 51 23.98 -3.02 7.66
C GLU A 51 22.72 -2.30 7.16
N SER A 52 22.69 -1.85 5.91
CA SER A 52 21.49 -1.27 5.31
C SER A 52 20.44 -2.34 5.01
N GLY A 53 20.86 -3.53 4.56
CA GLY A 53 19.97 -4.67 4.37
C GLY A 53 19.33 -5.12 5.68
N LYS A 54 20.14 -5.31 6.74
CA LYS A 54 19.65 -5.66 8.08
C LYS A 54 18.67 -4.63 8.65
N ARG A 55 18.94 -3.33 8.46
CA ARG A 55 18.02 -2.27 8.89
C ARG A 55 16.69 -2.34 8.15
N TYR A 56 16.71 -2.62 6.84
CA TYR A 56 15.49 -2.77 6.05
C TYR A 56 14.70 -4.01 6.49
N GLU A 57 15.36 -5.15 6.65
CA GLU A 57 14.74 -6.38 7.17
C GLU A 57 14.06 -6.15 8.52
N HIS A 58 14.76 -5.53 9.48
CA HIS A 58 14.21 -5.20 10.80
C HIS A 58 13.00 -4.26 10.72
N LEU A 59 13.01 -3.30 9.80
CA LEU A 59 11.88 -2.39 9.57
C LEU A 59 10.66 -3.15 9.02
N ILE A 60 10.86 -4.02 8.04
CA ILE A 60 9.76 -4.80 7.44
C ILE A 60 9.18 -5.79 8.45
N GLN A 61 10.01 -6.47 9.25
CA GLN A 61 9.52 -7.34 10.33
C GLN A 61 8.67 -6.59 11.35
N LYS A 62 9.10 -5.38 11.76
CA LYS A 62 8.32 -4.54 12.67
C LYS A 62 6.98 -4.11 12.07
N MET A 63 6.97 -3.73 10.80
CA MET A 63 5.74 -3.37 10.10
C MET A 63 4.80 -4.55 9.98
N GLY A 64 5.31 -5.72 9.56
CA GLY A 64 4.53 -6.96 9.46
C GLY A 64 3.86 -7.37 10.77
N ASN A 65 4.53 -7.17 11.91
CA ASN A 65 3.95 -7.43 13.23
C ASN A 65 2.81 -6.47 13.63
N LEU A 66 2.66 -5.35 12.94
CA LEU A 66 1.59 -4.36 13.15
C LEU A 66 0.47 -4.49 12.12
N GLU A 67 0.59 -5.40 11.16
CA GLU A 67 -0.44 -5.63 10.15
C GLU A 67 -1.72 -6.18 10.80
N PRO A 68 -2.90 -5.67 10.43
CA PRO A 68 -4.16 -6.18 10.96
C PRO A 68 -4.38 -7.64 10.57
N THR A 69 -4.95 -8.41 11.50
CA THR A 69 -5.34 -9.80 11.25
C THR A 69 -6.77 -9.92 10.73
N GLU A 70 -7.58 -8.89 10.97
CA GLU A 70 -8.96 -8.78 10.51
C GLU A 70 -9.00 -8.64 8.99
N THR A 71 -10.01 -9.22 8.34
CA THR A 71 -10.20 -9.04 6.89
C THR A 71 -10.48 -7.58 6.55
N HIS A 72 -9.70 -7.02 5.63
CA HIS A 72 -9.80 -5.63 5.20
C HIS A 72 -9.48 -5.47 3.71
N CYS A 73 -9.92 -4.36 3.13
CA CYS A 73 -9.38 -3.84 1.88
C CYS A 73 -8.04 -3.14 2.17
N GLU A 74 -7.04 -3.33 1.31
CA GLU A 74 -5.68 -2.82 1.52
C GLU A 74 -5.33 -1.72 0.52
N VAL A 75 -5.01 -0.50 0.99
CA VAL A 75 -4.53 0.58 0.12
C VAL A 75 -3.00 0.59 0.10
N PHE A 76 -2.46 -0.04 -0.93
CA PHE A 76 -1.02 -0.23 -1.07
C PHE A 76 -0.28 1.06 -1.46
N PHE A 77 -0.84 1.83 -2.40
CA PHE A 77 -0.28 3.12 -2.79
C PHE A 77 -1.35 4.15 -3.09
N ILE A 78 -1.16 5.38 -2.65
CA ILE A 78 -1.93 6.54 -3.10
C ILE A 78 -1.03 7.74 -3.30
N GLY A 79 -1.21 8.44 -4.41
CA GLY A 79 -0.35 9.57 -4.76
C GLY A 79 -1.01 10.58 -5.69
N LEU A 80 -0.66 11.85 -5.48
CA LEU A 80 -1.07 12.98 -6.33
C LEU A 80 0.15 13.78 -6.77
N LYS A 81 0.12 14.28 -8.01
CA LYS A 81 1.03 15.34 -8.49
C LYS A 81 0.91 16.56 -7.55
N PRO A 82 2.01 17.27 -7.22
CA PRO A 82 1.96 18.41 -6.29
C PRO A 82 0.89 19.47 -6.62
N PRO A 83 0.69 19.90 -7.89
CA PRO A 83 -0.34 20.88 -8.24
C PRO A 83 -1.78 20.39 -8.10
N ALA A 84 -1.98 19.09 -7.88
CA ALA A 84 -3.29 18.45 -7.74
C ALA A 84 -3.72 18.26 -6.25
N ARG A 85 -2.82 18.55 -5.31
CA ARG A 85 -3.09 18.42 -3.86
C ARG A 85 -4.03 19.50 -3.35
N GLY A 86 -4.74 19.24 -2.25
CA GLY A 86 -5.67 20.19 -1.62
C GLY A 86 -7.00 20.40 -2.37
N LYS A 87 -7.27 19.59 -3.41
CA LYS A 87 -8.44 19.74 -4.30
C LYS A 87 -9.48 18.63 -4.14
N GLY A 88 -9.39 17.82 -3.08
CA GLY A 88 -10.29 16.68 -2.86
C GLY A 88 -10.03 15.44 -3.72
N ILE A 89 -9.12 15.49 -4.70
CA ILE A 89 -8.85 14.39 -5.64
C ILE A 89 -8.45 13.09 -4.93
N GLY A 90 -7.64 13.17 -3.87
CA GLY A 90 -7.25 11.99 -3.07
C GLY A 90 -8.45 11.28 -2.45
N LYS A 91 -9.43 12.05 -1.94
CA LYS A 91 -10.69 11.50 -1.42
C LYS A 91 -11.47 10.78 -2.52
N SER A 92 -11.58 11.39 -3.71
CA SER A 92 -12.26 10.77 -4.84
C SER A 92 -11.57 9.49 -5.32
N LEU A 93 -10.24 9.40 -5.23
CA LEU A 93 -9.49 8.18 -5.54
C LEU A 93 -9.68 7.07 -4.51
N LEU A 94 -9.97 7.42 -3.25
CA LEU A 94 -10.27 6.45 -2.18
C LEU A 94 -11.73 5.98 -2.20
N GLN A 95 -12.64 6.74 -2.80
CA GLN A 95 -14.07 6.40 -2.77
C GLN A 95 -14.37 4.95 -3.23
N PRO A 96 -13.77 4.42 -4.31
CA PRO A 96 -14.03 3.04 -4.73
C PRO A 96 -13.59 1.97 -3.70
N VAL A 97 -12.52 2.23 -2.94
CA VAL A 97 -12.08 1.36 -1.81
C VAL A 97 -13.14 1.34 -0.73
N LEU A 98 -13.62 2.53 -0.36
CA LEU A 98 -14.59 2.71 0.72
C LEU A 98 -15.93 2.08 0.34
N ASP A 99 -16.40 2.29 -0.89
CA ASP A 99 -17.65 1.71 -1.39
C ASP A 99 -17.62 0.17 -1.39
N ASP A 100 -16.49 -0.43 -1.78
CA ASP A 100 -16.30 -1.89 -1.76
C ASP A 100 -16.26 -2.44 -0.33
N ALA A 101 -15.55 -1.77 0.56
CA ALA A 101 -15.47 -2.14 1.96
C ALA A 101 -16.81 -2.01 2.69
N ASP A 102 -17.56 -0.93 2.44
CA ASP A 102 -18.91 -0.73 2.97
C ASP A 102 -19.88 -1.81 2.49
N THR A 103 -19.81 -2.16 1.20
CA THR A 103 -20.63 -3.23 0.60
C THR A 103 -20.34 -4.58 1.26
N LYS A 104 -19.07 -4.87 1.52
CA LYS A 104 -18.60 -6.14 2.13
C LYS A 104 -18.63 -6.13 3.65
N LYS A 105 -18.89 -4.97 4.27
CA LYS A 105 -18.85 -4.75 5.73
C LYS A 105 -17.51 -5.13 6.36
N VAL A 106 -16.42 -4.70 5.73
CA VAL A 106 -15.03 -4.93 6.17
C VAL A 106 -14.33 -3.59 6.41
N GLY A 107 -13.17 -3.63 7.07
CA GLY A 107 -12.33 -2.43 7.25
C GLY A 107 -11.55 -2.05 5.98
N CYS A 108 -10.99 -0.86 5.99
CA CYS A 108 -9.95 -0.41 5.04
C CYS A 108 -8.69 -0.09 5.81
N TYR A 109 -7.56 -0.64 5.38
CA TYR A 109 -6.26 -0.40 5.99
C TYR A 109 -5.31 0.29 5.01
N LEU A 110 -4.44 1.12 5.58
CA LEU A 110 -3.30 1.73 4.91
C LEU A 110 -2.26 2.13 5.94
N VAL A 111 -1.00 2.08 5.56
CA VAL A 111 0.09 2.67 6.33
C VAL A 111 0.42 4.05 5.78
N SER A 112 0.28 5.07 6.61
CA SER A 112 0.64 6.45 6.25
C SER A 112 2.03 6.82 6.77
N SER A 113 2.94 7.14 5.85
CA SER A 113 4.25 7.73 6.17
C SER A 113 4.23 9.26 6.22
N ASN A 114 3.07 9.90 5.97
CA ASN A 114 2.93 11.35 5.95
C ASN A 114 2.22 11.83 7.22
N PRO A 115 2.89 12.58 8.12
CA PRO A 115 2.27 13.03 9.35
C PRO A 115 1.05 13.94 9.12
N ARG A 116 0.96 14.62 7.97
CA ARG A 116 -0.21 15.45 7.63
C ARG A 116 -1.48 14.64 7.35
N ASN A 117 -1.34 13.34 7.09
CA ASN A 117 -2.47 12.45 6.86
C ASN A 117 -2.95 11.77 8.17
N ASN A 118 -2.19 11.96 9.27
CA ASN A 118 -2.52 11.42 10.58
C ASN A 118 -3.14 12.56 11.39
N THR A 119 -4.39 12.93 11.07
CA THR A 119 -5.13 13.92 11.85
C THR A 119 -5.77 13.26 13.06
N ASN A 120 -5.37 13.71 14.26
CA ASN A 120 -6.33 13.90 15.36
C ASN A 120 -7.24 15.08 15.03
#